data_AF-A0A2H0A7U3-F1
#
_entry.id   AF-A0A2H0A7U3-F1
#
_cell.length_a   1.000
_cell.length_b   1.000
_cell.length_c   1.000
_cell.angle_alpha   90.00
_cell.angle_beta   90.00
_cell.angle_gamma   90.00
#
_symmetry.space_group_name_H-M   'P 1'
#
loop_
_entity.id
_entity.type
_entity.pdbx_description
1 polymer ?
#
loop_
_entity_poly.entity_id
_entity_poly.type
_entity_poly.pdbx_seq_one_letter_code
_entity_poly.pdbx_strand_id
1 'polypeptide(L)'
;MQVNAIIEHDADGFFAYVPSMKGCVSQGGTVEEALENIKEAIELYLEDMEEAEKKLIMKSSDGGSRASWQDPSSKNHQRII
;
A
#
# COMPACT_ATOMS: atom_id res chain seq x y z
N MET A 1 -12.77 -4.01 -1.24
CA MET A 1 -11.46 -4.51 -1.69
C MET A 1 -10.45 -4.00 -0.68
N GLN A 2 -9.60 -4.86 -0.11
CA GLN A 2 -8.63 -4.46 0.93
C GLN A 2 -7.23 -4.51 0.32
N VAL A 3 -6.45 -3.46 0.49
CA VAL A 3 -5.08 -3.35 0.01
C VAL A 3 -4.22 -2.72 1.10
N ASN A 4 -3.03 -3.29 1.33
CA ASN A 4 -2.13 -2.79 2.37
C ASN A 4 -1.25 -1.68 1.82
N ALA A 5 -1.38 -0.47 2.35
CA ALA A 5 -0.44 0.62 2.13
C ALA A 5 0.52 0.73 3.32
N ILE A 6 1.76 1.12 3.04
CA ILE A 6 2.78 1.47 4.04
C ILE A 6 2.91 2.98 4.01
N ILE A 7 2.83 3.61 5.18
CA ILE A 7 3.07 5.04 5.36
C ILE A 7 4.36 5.24 6.15
N GLU A 8 5.25 6.05 5.61
CA GLU A 8 6.50 6.45 6.23
C GLU A 8 6.51 7.95 6.45
N HIS A 9 7.08 8.38 7.57
CA HIS A 9 7.31 9.79 7.87
C HIS A 9 8.77 10.13 7.58
N ASP A 10 8.98 11.25 6.90
CA ASP A 10 10.28 11.85 6.59
C ASP A 10 10.34 13.29 7.15
N ALA A 11 11.47 13.98 6.98
CA ALA A 11 11.68 15.34 7.45
C ALA A 11 10.71 16.36 6.84
N ASP A 12 10.25 16.12 5.62
CA ASP A 12 9.42 17.05 4.83
C ASP A 12 7.94 16.61 4.71
N GLY A 13 7.53 15.52 5.36
CA GLY A 13 6.13 15.05 5.35
C GLY A 13 5.96 13.54 5.43
N PHE A 14 4.88 13.04 4.83
CA PHE A 14 4.49 11.63 4.83
C PHE A 14 4.49 11.06 3.42
N PHE A 15 5.09 9.88 3.28
CA PHE A 15 5.15 9.11 2.05
C PHE A 15 4.30 7.84 2.20
N ALA A 16 3.50 7.51 1.20
CA ALA A 16 2.64 6.33 1.18
C ALA A 16 2.91 5.49 -0.07
N TYR A 17 2.95 4.17 0.07
CA TYR A 17 3.11 3.27 -1.07
C TYR A 17 2.46 1.91 -0.83
N VAL A 18 2.14 1.20 -1.92
CA VAL A 18 1.53 -0.13 -1.85
C VAL A 18 2.50 -1.19 -2.37
N PRO A 19 3.05 -2.06 -1.50
CA PRO A 19 4.03 -3.07 -1.91
C PRO A 19 3.53 -4.03 -2.99
N SER A 20 2.22 -4.29 -3.03
CA SER A 20 1.59 -5.15 -4.03
C SER A 20 1.36 -4.46 -5.39
N MET A 21 1.49 -3.14 -5.48
CA MET A 21 1.30 -2.34 -6.69
C MET A 21 2.56 -1.53 -6.97
N LYS A 22 3.47 -2.12 -7.77
CA LYS A 22 4.73 -1.46 -8.12
C LYS A 22 4.46 -0.13 -8.81
N GLY A 23 5.00 0.95 -8.25
CA GLY A 23 4.85 2.30 -8.79
C GLY A 23 3.65 3.07 -8.24
N CYS A 24 2.78 2.45 -7.44
CA CYS A 24 1.70 3.14 -6.73
C CYS A 24 2.28 3.76 -5.45
N VAL A 25 2.64 5.04 -5.56
CA VAL A 25 3.26 5.84 -4.50
C VAL A 25 2.58 7.21 -4.43
N SER A 26 2.56 7.81 -3.25
CA SER A 26 1.99 9.13 -3.01
C SER A 26 2.65 9.82 -1.81
N GLN A 27 2.41 11.12 -1.66
CA GLN A 27 2.97 11.94 -0.57
C GLN A 27 1.92 12.93 -0.06
N GLY A 28 2.06 13.38 1.18
CA GLY A 28 1.28 14.47 1.77
C GLY A 28 2.02 15.14 2.93
N GLY A 29 1.60 16.35 3.30
CA GLY A 29 2.11 17.05 4.48
C GLY A 29 1.62 16.44 5.80
N THR A 30 0.49 15.72 5.77
CA THR A 30 -0.03 14.95 6.91
C THR A 30 -0.27 13.48 6.54
N VAL A 31 -0.48 12.64 7.56
CA VAL A 31 -0.83 11.22 7.38
C VAL A 31 -2.13 11.11 6.58
N GLU A 32 -3.12 11.93 6.91
CA GLU A 32 -4.44 11.93 6.27
C GLU A 32 -4.32 12.30 4.79
N GLU A 33 -3.54 13.33 4.47
CA GLU A 33 -3.31 13.76 3.08
C GLU A 33 -2.60 12.67 2.27
N ALA A 34 -1.52 12.09 2.81
CA ALA A 34 -0.82 10.99 2.14
C ALA A 34 -1.74 9.77 1.91
N LEU A 35 -2.69 9.57 2.83
CA LEU A 35 -3.66 8.48 2.77
C LEU A 35 -4.76 8.70 1.76
N GLU A 36 -5.32 9.91 1.68
CA GLU A 36 -6.29 10.27 0.65
C GLU A 36 -5.63 10.17 -0.73
N ASN A 37 -4.42 10.71 -0.88
CA ASN A 37 -3.72 10.71 -2.16
C ASN A 37 -3.33 9.28 -2.62
N ILE A 38 -2.89 8.40 -1.72
CA ILE A 38 -2.60 7.00 -2.11
C ILE A 38 -3.87 6.24 -2.46
N LYS A 39 -5.01 6.56 -1.82
CA LYS A 39 -6.30 5.93 -2.12
C LYS A 39 -6.76 6.27 -3.53
N GLU A 40 -6.68 7.53 -3.94
CA GLU A 40 -6.98 7.95 -5.31
C GLU A 40 -6.04 7.27 -6.33
N ALA A 41 -4.74 7.19 -6.01
CA ALA A 41 -3.77 6.50 -6.88
C ALA A 41 -4.08 5.00 -7.04
N ILE A 42 -4.56 4.34 -5.98
CA ILE A 42 -5.01 2.94 -6.03
C ILE A 42 -6.25 2.81 -6.92
N GLU A 43 -7.23 3.70 -6.75
CA GLU A 43 -8.47 3.67 -7.54
C GLU A 43 -8.15 3.82 -9.04
N LEU A 44 -7.32 4.81 -9.40
CA LEU A 44 -6.86 5.00 -10.79
C LEU A 44 -6.06 3.80 -11.32
N TYR A 45 -5.13 3.26 -10.53
CA TYR A 45 -4.35 2.09 -10.92
C TYR A 45 -5.26 0.89 -11.20
N LEU A 46 -6.31 0.70 -10.39
CA LEU A 46 -7.29 -0.36 -10.62
C LEU A 46 -8.18 -0.05 -11.83
N GLU A 47 -8.53 1.19 -12.13
CA GLU A 47 -9.30 1.50 -13.33
C GLU A 47 -8.56 1.12 -14.61
N ASP A 48 -7.25 1.36 -14.67
CA ASP A 48 -6.42 1.06 -15.84
C ASP A 48 -6.02 -0.42 -15.96
N MET A 49 -6.09 -1.21 -14.88
CA MET A 49 -5.75 -2.64 -14.93
C MET A 49 -6.82 -3.50 -15.59
N GLU A 50 -6.39 -4.40 -16.48
CA GLU A 50 -7.24 -5.49 -16.97
C GLU A 50 -7.66 -6.43 -15.82
N GLU A 51 -8.87 -6.98 -15.88
CA GLU A 51 -9.39 -7.89 -14.83
C GLU A 51 -8.45 -9.08 -14.54
N ALA A 52 -7.66 -9.50 -15.52
CA ALA A 52 -6.69 -10.57 -15.37
C ALA A 52 -5.57 -10.20 -14.38
N GLU A 53 -5.08 -8.97 -14.39
CA GLU A 53 -4.03 -8.49 -13.49
C GLU A 53 -4.58 -8.16 -12.10
N LYS A 54 -5.82 -7.64 -12.01
CA LYS A 54 -6.54 -7.46 -10.73
C LYS A 54 -6.63 -8.77 -9.94
N LYS A 55 -6.86 -9.88 -10.65
CA LYS A 55 -6.99 -11.21 -10.07
C LYS A 55 -5.68 -11.75 -9.49
N LEU A 56 -4.53 -11.27 -9.97
CA LEU A 56 -3.21 -11.64 -9.44
C LEU A 56 -2.94 -10.95 -8.10
N ILE A 57 -3.28 -9.66 -8.00
CA ILE A 57 -3.18 -8.90 -6.75
C ILE A 57 -4.19 -9.43 -5.70
N MET A 58 -5.38 -9.86 -6.13
CA MET A 58 -6.40 -10.44 -5.24
C MET A 58 -6.10 -11.87 -4.76
N LYS A 59 -5.23 -12.64 -5.43
CA LYS A 59 -4.98 -14.05 -5.06
C LYS A 59 -3.96 -14.25 -3.95
N SER A 60 -3.21 -13.22 -3.53
CA SER A 60 -2.21 -13.35 -2.47
C SER A 60 -2.77 -13.40 -1.04
N SER A 61 -4.09 -13.23 -0.85
CA SER A 61 -4.72 -13.36 0.47
C SER A 61 -5.11 -14.80 0.85
N ASP A 62 -5.13 -15.74 -0.09
CA ASP A 62 -5.55 -17.12 0.17
C ASP A 62 -4.39 -18.12 0.02
N GLY A 63 -3.56 -18.20 1.07
CA GLY A 63 -2.76 -19.38 1.37
C GLY A 63 -1.34 -19.43 0.78
N GLY A 64 -0.34 -19.06 1.59
CA GLY A 64 1.06 -19.35 1.28
C GLY A 64 2.06 -18.84 2.30
N SER A 65 2.42 -19.68 3.27
CA SER A 65 3.73 -19.72 3.95
C SER A 65 4.21 -18.46 4.70
N ARG A 66 4.06 -18.51 6.02
CA ARG A 66 4.77 -17.70 7.02
C ARG A 66 6.30 -17.73 6.82
N ALA A 67 6.85 -16.83 6.00
CA ALA A 67 8.27 -16.47 6.06
C ALA A 67 8.41 -15.24 6.96
N SER A 68 8.66 -15.49 8.25
CA SER A 68 9.04 -14.47 9.22
C SER A 68 10.43 -13.94 8.90
N TRP A 69 10.50 -12.70 8.42
CA TRP A 69 11.64 -11.83 8.63
C TRP A 69 11.12 -10.66 9.47
N GLN A 70 11.19 -10.81 10.79
CA GLN A 70 11.09 -9.67 11.71
C GLN A 70 12.39 -8.88 11.55
N ASP A 71 12.32 -7.69 10.95
CA ASP A 71 13.31 -6.65 11.21
C ASP A 71 12.98 -6.04 12.59
N PRO A 72 13.94 -5.97 13.55
CA PRO A 72 13.66 -5.47 14.90
C PRO A 72 13.61 -3.94 14.99
N SER A 73 13.80 -3.23 13.88
CA SER A 73 13.85 -1.77 13.88
C SER A 73 12.65 -1.18 13.17
N SER A 74 11.64 -0.88 13.97
CA SER A 74 10.71 0.23 13.72
C SER A 74 9.55 -0.01 12.75
N LYS A 75 8.62 0.94 12.86
CA LYS A 75 7.48 1.23 11.97
C LYS A 75 6.20 0.44 12.24
N ASN A 76 5.43 1.05 13.13
CA ASN A 76 3.99 1.05 13.28
C ASN A 76 3.25 0.66 11.97
N HIS A 77 2.94 -0.62 11.80
CA HIS A 77 2.08 -1.10 10.72
C HIS A 77 0.63 -0.83 11.10
N GLN A 78 0.07 0.28 10.63
CA GLN A 78 -1.38 0.50 10.69
C GLN A 78 -2.03 -0.20 9.49
N ARG A 79 -2.91 -1.14 9.80
CA ARG A 79 -3.84 -1.72 8.82
C ARG A 79 -4.89 -0.67 8.48
N ILE A 80 -5.06 -0.37 7.19
CA ILE A 80 -6.11 0.53 6.74
C ILE A 80 -6.96 -0.19 5.71
N ILE A 81 -8.24 -0.30 6.11
CA ILE A 81 -9.46 -0.85 5.47
C ILE A 81 -9.38 -2.14 4.65
#